data_AF-A0A6G1QPK4-F1
#
_entry.id   AF-A0A6G1QPK4-F1
#
_cell.length_a   1.000
_cell.length_b   1.000
_cell.length_c   1.000
_cell.angle_alpha   90.00
_cell.angle_beta   90.00
_cell.angle_gamma   90.00
#
_symmetry.space_group_name_H-M   'P 1'
#
loop_
_entity.id
_entity.type
_entity.pdbx_description
1 polymer ?
#
loop_
_entity_poly.entity_id
_entity_poly.type
_entity_poly.pdbx_seq_one_letter_code
_entity_poly.pdbx_strand_id
1 'polypeptide(L)'
;MTSKGAKETIVSKLGFKSSSSSSKMEAEMEKVRKENAHLKKKIDELAKRHTKPPDSDKSKLLERILSLETLRERNNQQLLVKEQEMETLRQQLSAKGGEVVASLQAQLEQRRKEAEQRDMLIQNLSQETENLKNKLATVSAHCQSLETQVTNGQQVPPADLALVQDQLKDALQKNQQWLVYDQQREAYVQSVLARILELEKPQTKQEANSDVPISAPASSAPTENEAQLKSQYGQLMLGLQKELEGQKDQVIRTQEELKVQREQSLKAQAELQSQKEQVTRLQEEISVLQRRYEDKCSELSSFLRKYEEKSKELEETKVQLQAERLSNRHAVCEERKGSSERADRMRVELETMDLRLEEERKRSAELLQQVNMLQKSLLSQNEEHRRIVALEQQIQLSARDFENEKMDRQNMQHQLHKVLKELRKARDQIANLESAKQSNACFSEPSSYNKLDFERLAINDPTSPSKANNLLDESFLECPRCHAPYPTSRHRELLAHIDYCFA
;
A
#
# COMPACT_ATOMS: atom_id res chain seq x y z
N MET A 1 17.94 31.78 64.26
CA MET A 1 17.87 30.30 64.23
C MET A 1 16.62 29.91 63.44
N THR A 2 16.73 29.52 62.15
CA THR A 2 15.75 28.75 61.31
C THR A 2 15.93 29.06 59.80
N SER A 3 16.89 28.43 59.10
CA SER A 3 16.86 28.32 57.62
C SER A 3 17.87 27.28 57.08
N LYS A 4 17.67 25.99 57.43
CA LYS A 4 18.42 24.87 56.82
C LYS A 4 17.58 23.66 56.41
N GLY A 5 16.27 23.63 56.69
CA GLY A 5 15.41 22.46 56.43
C GLY A 5 14.76 22.37 55.04
N ALA A 6 14.91 23.37 54.16
CA ALA A 6 14.13 23.43 52.91
C ALA A 6 14.80 22.77 51.69
N LYS A 7 16.13 22.51 51.72
CA LYS A 7 16.86 21.97 50.55
C LYS A 7 16.94 20.44 50.52
N GLU A 8 16.92 19.76 51.68
CA GLU A 8 17.06 18.30 51.75
C GLU A 8 15.77 17.56 51.34
N THR A 9 14.61 18.16 51.57
CA THR A 9 13.29 17.58 51.24
C THR A 9 13.05 17.40 49.73
N ILE A 10 13.73 18.18 48.88
CA ILE A 10 13.59 18.10 47.42
C ILE A 10 14.49 16.99 46.84
N VAL A 11 15.70 16.80 47.36
CA VAL A 11 16.62 15.74 46.93
C VAL A 11 16.03 14.34 47.19
N SER A 12 15.31 14.17 48.30
CA SER A 12 14.67 12.91 48.67
C SER A 12 13.49 12.49 47.78
N LYS A 13 12.88 13.41 47.02
CA LYS A 13 11.75 13.10 46.12
C LYS A 13 12.13 12.73 44.69
N LEU A 14 13.41 12.83 44.31
CA LEU A 14 13.90 12.58 42.95
C LEU A 14 14.91 11.42 42.83
N GLY A 15 15.04 10.57 43.85
CA GLY A 15 15.64 9.24 43.70
C GLY A 15 17.15 9.13 43.45
N PHE A 16 17.90 10.25 43.40
CA PHE A 16 19.35 10.25 43.14
C PHE A 16 20.19 9.85 44.35
N LYS A 17 20.25 8.53 44.63
CA LYS A 17 21.29 7.93 45.50
C LYS A 17 22.62 7.75 44.75
N SER A 18 23.28 8.85 44.39
CA SER A 18 24.50 8.84 43.56
C SER A 18 25.81 8.56 44.32
N SER A 19 25.76 7.99 45.54
CA SER A 19 26.95 7.75 46.37
C SER A 19 27.71 6.45 46.04
N SER A 20 27.14 5.52 45.27
CA SER A 20 27.79 4.26 44.88
C SER A 20 28.47 4.28 43.51
N SER A 21 28.05 5.17 42.60
CA SER A 21 28.69 5.34 41.29
C SER A 21 30.02 6.08 41.38
N SER A 22 30.12 7.07 42.29
CA SER A 22 31.35 7.85 42.53
C SER A 22 32.54 6.97 42.90
N SER A 23 32.38 6.09 43.89
CA SER A 23 33.47 5.22 44.36
C SER A 23 33.91 4.17 43.34
N LYS A 24 32.97 3.68 42.51
CA LYS A 24 33.30 2.79 41.39
C LYS A 24 34.08 3.52 40.29
N MET A 25 33.64 4.71 39.90
CA MET A 25 34.35 5.57 38.94
C MET A 25 35.74 5.97 39.46
N GLU A 26 35.87 6.24 40.77
CA GLU A 26 37.15 6.58 41.40
C GLU A 26 38.12 5.39 41.43
N ALA A 27 37.63 4.18 41.70
CA ALA A 27 38.41 2.95 41.61
C ALA A 27 38.85 2.61 40.18
N GLU A 28 37.97 2.82 39.18
CA GLU A 28 38.31 2.67 37.76
C GLU A 28 39.35 3.72 37.32
N MET A 29 39.21 4.99 37.75
CA MET A 29 40.21 6.03 37.51
C MET A 29 41.56 5.69 38.13
N GLU A 30 41.58 5.13 39.35
CA GLU A 30 42.82 4.73 40.00
C GLU A 30 43.48 3.50 39.33
N LYS A 31 42.68 2.59 38.79
CA LYS A 31 43.16 1.51 37.92
C LYS A 31 43.79 2.06 36.63
N VAL A 32 43.11 2.98 35.94
CA VAL A 32 43.61 3.65 34.72
C VAL A 32 44.88 4.46 34.99
N ARG A 33 45.04 5.08 36.17
CA ARG A 33 46.29 5.74 36.58
C ARG A 33 47.44 4.76 36.71
N LYS A 34 47.21 3.60 37.36
CA LYS A 34 48.23 2.54 37.53
C LYS A 34 48.61 1.92 36.19
N GLU A 35 47.64 1.66 35.32
CA GLU A 35 47.87 1.18 33.96
C GLU A 35 48.66 2.20 33.12
N ASN A 36 48.33 3.49 33.19
CA ASN A 36 49.11 4.55 32.54
C ASN A 36 50.55 4.64 33.07
N ALA A 37 50.75 4.55 34.38
CA ALA A 37 52.09 4.58 34.98
C ALA A 37 52.93 3.37 34.53
N HIS A 38 52.32 2.20 34.40
CA HIS A 38 52.95 0.98 33.88
C HIS A 38 53.22 1.05 32.37
N LEU A 39 52.30 1.60 31.57
CA LEU A 39 52.50 1.83 30.13
C LEU A 39 53.62 2.85 29.88
N LYS A 40 53.69 3.94 30.64
CA LYS A 40 54.82 4.89 30.59
C LYS A 40 56.16 4.20 30.86
N LYS A 41 56.26 3.39 31.93
CA LYS A 41 57.46 2.58 32.21
C LYS A 41 57.84 1.67 31.04
N LYS A 42 56.87 0.99 30.43
CA LYS A 42 57.12 0.15 29.23
C LYS A 42 57.58 0.95 28.02
N ILE A 43 57.03 2.14 27.79
CA ILE A 43 57.47 3.05 26.73
C ILE A 43 58.91 3.51 27.00
N ASP A 44 59.23 3.89 28.23
CA ASP A 44 60.60 4.27 28.64
C ASP A 44 61.60 3.11 28.48
N GLU A 45 61.18 1.87 28.80
CA GLU A 45 62.00 0.67 28.58
C GLU A 45 62.22 0.36 27.09
N LEU A 46 61.20 0.52 26.25
CA LEU A 46 61.31 0.36 24.79
C LEU A 46 62.20 1.45 24.17
N ALA A 47 62.05 2.70 24.60
CA ALA A 47 62.91 3.81 24.19
C ALA A 47 64.38 3.58 24.58
N LYS A 48 64.64 3.09 25.81
CA LYS A 48 65.99 2.74 26.26
C LYS A 48 66.62 1.56 25.51
N ARG A 49 65.82 0.64 24.97
CA ARG A 49 66.31 -0.45 24.10
C ARG A 49 66.68 0.05 22.69
N HIS A 50 66.10 1.18 22.24
CA HIS A 50 66.48 1.88 21.02
C HIS A 50 67.64 2.87 21.27
N THR A 51 68.83 2.36 21.54
CA THR A 51 70.04 3.18 21.81
C THR A 51 70.66 3.85 20.57
N LYS A 52 70.10 3.61 19.37
CA LYS A 52 70.45 4.33 18.13
C LYS A 52 69.21 5.06 17.61
N PRO A 53 69.34 6.31 17.12
CA PRO A 53 68.23 7.01 16.48
C PRO A 53 67.68 6.16 15.32
N PRO A 54 66.35 6.16 15.10
CA PRO A 54 65.78 5.45 13.97
C PRO A 54 66.35 6.01 12.67
N ASP A 55 66.65 5.11 11.74
CA ASP A 55 67.07 5.47 10.40
C ASP A 55 66.02 6.38 9.73
N SER A 56 66.45 7.30 8.87
CA SER A 56 65.62 8.36 8.27
C SER A 56 64.27 7.83 7.78
N ASP A 57 64.31 6.70 7.08
CA ASP A 57 63.14 6.15 6.40
C ASP A 57 62.23 5.36 7.34
N LYS A 58 62.75 4.88 8.48
CA LYS A 58 61.94 4.34 9.58
C LYS A 58 61.16 5.45 10.28
N SER A 59 61.76 6.63 10.46
CA SER A 59 61.04 7.80 11.01
C SER A 59 59.90 8.23 10.10
N LYS A 60 60.17 8.41 8.79
CA LYS A 60 59.15 8.75 7.78
C LYS A 60 58.02 7.72 7.71
N LEU A 61 58.35 6.42 7.81
CA LEU A 61 57.35 5.35 7.83
C LEU A 61 56.45 5.43 9.07
N LEU A 62 57.03 5.68 10.26
CA LEU A 62 56.26 5.85 11.49
C LEU A 62 55.36 7.08 11.44
N GLU A 63 55.85 8.22 10.94
CA GLU A 63 55.04 9.42 10.70
C GLU A 63 53.89 9.14 9.72
N ARG A 64 54.16 8.38 8.64
CA ARG A 64 53.13 7.99 7.67
C ARG A 64 52.08 7.09 8.30
N ILE A 65 52.48 6.08 9.09
CA ILE A 65 51.57 5.20 9.83
C ILE A 65 50.70 6.03 10.80
N LEU A 66 51.30 6.91 11.61
CA LEU A 66 50.56 7.79 12.53
C LEU A 66 49.57 8.69 11.79
N SER A 67 49.94 9.25 10.63
CA SER A 67 49.03 10.08 9.81
C SER A 67 47.83 9.30 9.28
N LEU A 68 48.04 8.03 8.89
CA LEU A 68 47.01 7.15 8.36
C LEU A 68 46.10 6.62 9.47
N GLU A 69 46.64 6.24 10.62
CA GLU A 69 45.87 5.82 11.81
C GLU A 69 44.98 6.97 12.31
N THR A 70 45.53 8.19 12.36
CA THR A 70 44.77 9.41 12.73
C THR A 70 43.65 9.71 11.73
N LEU A 71 43.89 9.53 10.42
CA LEU A 71 42.87 9.74 9.40
C LEU A 71 41.79 8.65 9.45
N ARG A 72 42.18 7.39 9.63
CA ARG A 72 41.28 6.25 9.84
C ARG A 72 40.37 6.48 11.04
N GLU A 73 40.92 6.95 12.16
CA GLU A 73 40.17 7.23 13.37
C GLU A 73 39.16 8.38 13.17
N ARG A 74 39.56 9.48 12.51
CA ARG A 74 38.60 10.54 12.14
C ARG A 74 37.50 10.05 11.21
N ASN A 75 37.82 9.21 10.23
CA ASN A 75 36.84 8.64 9.31
C ASN A 75 35.86 7.72 10.05
N ASN A 76 36.34 6.88 10.97
CA ASN A 76 35.49 6.06 11.84
C ASN A 76 34.55 6.91 12.72
N GLN A 77 35.05 7.99 13.32
CA GLN A 77 34.23 8.92 14.11
C GLN A 77 33.15 9.61 13.26
N GLN A 78 33.49 10.01 12.03
CA GLN A 78 32.50 10.56 11.09
C GLN A 78 31.45 9.52 10.67
N LEU A 79 31.85 8.27 10.42
CA LEU A 79 30.93 7.17 10.13
C LEU A 79 29.98 6.92 11.31
N LEU A 80 30.48 6.88 12.55
CA LEU A 80 29.66 6.69 13.74
C LEU A 80 28.63 7.82 13.94
N VAL A 81 29.02 9.07 13.69
CA VAL A 81 28.08 10.21 13.70
C VAL A 81 27.03 10.07 12.60
N LYS A 82 27.42 9.64 11.39
CA LYS A 82 26.48 9.40 10.28
C LYS A 82 25.54 8.22 10.53
N GLU A 83 25.99 7.16 11.20
CA GLU A 83 25.15 6.05 11.65
C GLU A 83 24.11 6.53 12.68
N GLN A 84 24.51 7.37 13.64
CA GLN A 84 23.60 7.98 14.61
C GLN A 84 22.57 8.91 13.95
N GLU A 85 23.00 9.78 13.02
CA GLU A 85 22.09 10.61 12.21
C GLU A 85 21.06 9.75 11.47
N MET A 86 21.51 8.72 10.74
CA MET A 86 20.63 7.79 10.03
C MET A 86 19.64 7.08 10.95
N GLU A 87 20.07 6.70 12.15
CA GLU A 87 19.21 6.05 13.14
C GLU A 87 18.15 7.01 13.71
N THR A 88 18.51 8.26 14.01
CA THR A 88 17.51 9.26 14.42
C THR A 88 16.49 9.54 13.30
N LEU A 89 16.92 9.57 12.04
CA LEU A 89 16.02 9.73 10.89
C LEU A 89 15.07 8.53 10.72
N ARG A 90 15.54 7.30 10.91
CA ARG A 90 14.67 6.10 10.93
C ARG A 90 13.62 6.17 12.03
N GLN A 91 14.03 6.57 13.24
CA GLN A 91 13.10 6.71 14.38
C GLN A 91 12.05 7.80 14.13
N GLN A 92 12.44 8.95 13.56
CA GLN A 92 11.49 10.00 13.16
C GLN A 92 10.54 9.54 12.04
N LEU A 93 11.04 8.81 11.05
CA LEU A 93 10.21 8.26 9.97
C LEU A 93 9.20 7.23 10.52
N SER A 94 9.64 6.37 11.43
CA SER A 94 8.79 5.39 12.11
C SER A 94 7.72 6.06 12.98
N ALA A 95 8.09 7.09 13.75
CA ALA A 95 7.14 7.85 14.58
C ALA A 95 6.07 8.57 13.72
N LYS A 96 6.49 9.33 12.70
CA LYS A 96 5.57 10.01 11.77
C LYS A 96 4.71 9.02 10.98
N GLY A 97 5.28 7.89 10.57
CA GLY A 97 4.55 6.80 9.94
C GLY A 97 3.47 6.22 10.86
N GLY A 98 3.81 6.00 12.14
CA GLY A 98 2.88 5.57 13.17
C GLY A 98 1.73 6.56 13.41
N GLU A 99 2.03 7.86 13.49
CA GLU A 99 1.01 8.92 13.61
C GLU A 99 0.04 8.94 12.41
N VAL A 100 0.56 8.85 11.19
CA VAL A 100 -0.26 8.80 9.96
C VAL A 100 -1.13 7.53 9.93
N VAL A 101 -0.56 6.37 10.27
CA VAL A 101 -1.31 5.10 10.34
C VAL A 101 -2.42 5.17 11.41
N ALA A 102 -2.12 5.70 12.60
CA ALA A 102 -3.11 5.86 13.67
C ALA A 102 -4.23 6.84 13.28
N SER A 103 -3.90 7.94 12.61
CA SER A 103 -4.87 8.92 12.10
C SER A 103 -5.79 8.31 11.03
N LEU A 104 -5.23 7.59 10.05
CA LEU A 104 -5.99 6.88 9.02
C LEU A 104 -6.88 5.79 9.63
N GLN A 105 -6.38 5.04 10.62
CA GLN A 105 -7.15 4.02 11.32
C GLN A 105 -8.33 4.62 12.09
N ALA A 106 -8.13 5.73 12.80
CA ALA A 106 -9.20 6.47 13.47
C ALA A 106 -10.24 7.03 12.47
N GLN A 107 -9.79 7.50 11.30
CA GLN A 107 -10.68 7.97 10.23
C GLN A 107 -11.52 6.83 9.64
N LEU A 108 -10.96 5.63 9.46
CA LEU A 108 -11.70 4.44 9.03
C LEU A 108 -12.71 3.98 10.10
N GLU A 109 -12.33 3.98 11.37
CA GLU A 109 -13.22 3.66 12.51
C GLU A 109 -14.42 4.63 12.56
N GLN A 110 -14.16 5.93 12.36
CA GLN A 110 -15.20 6.96 12.28
C GLN A 110 -16.11 6.75 11.06
N ARG A 111 -15.56 6.46 9.88
CA ARG A 111 -16.36 6.17 8.67
C ARG A 111 -17.22 4.93 8.80
N ARG A 112 -16.74 3.89 9.50
CA ARG A 112 -17.54 2.70 9.84
C ARG A 112 -18.73 3.08 10.72
N LYS A 113 -18.51 3.81 11.82
CA LYS A 113 -19.59 4.25 12.73
C LYS A 113 -20.63 5.12 12.02
N GLU A 114 -20.19 6.01 11.12
CA GLU A 114 -21.11 6.79 10.30
C GLU A 114 -21.92 5.92 9.32
N ALA A 115 -21.35 4.84 8.77
CA ALA A 115 -22.09 3.90 7.93
C ALA A 115 -23.13 3.14 8.73
N GLU A 116 -22.75 2.58 9.89
CA GLU A 116 -23.66 1.89 10.82
C GLU A 116 -24.84 2.78 11.25
N GLN A 117 -24.59 4.07 11.50
CA GLN A 117 -25.65 5.06 11.78
C GLN A 117 -26.58 5.31 10.59
N ARG A 118 -26.05 5.40 9.37
CA ARG A 118 -26.86 5.55 8.14
C ARG A 118 -27.70 4.31 7.88
N ASP A 119 -27.15 3.12 8.06
CA ASP A 119 -27.86 1.85 7.88
C ASP A 119 -29.01 1.71 8.89
N MET A 120 -28.80 2.10 10.14
CA MET A 120 -29.86 2.15 11.17
C MET A 120 -30.97 3.15 10.83
N LEU A 121 -30.63 4.33 10.28
CA LEU A 121 -31.61 5.30 9.80
C LEU A 121 -32.42 4.76 8.60
N ILE A 122 -31.75 4.10 7.65
CA ILE A 122 -32.41 3.45 6.50
C ILE A 122 -33.35 2.34 6.97
N GLN A 123 -32.94 1.53 7.94
CA GLN A 123 -33.78 0.49 8.53
C GLN A 123 -35.05 1.08 9.18
N ASN A 124 -34.90 2.14 9.99
CA ASN A 124 -36.04 2.84 10.61
C ASN A 124 -36.99 3.43 9.55
N LEU A 125 -36.46 4.14 8.55
CA LEU A 125 -37.27 4.71 7.46
C LEU A 125 -37.97 3.64 6.63
N SER A 126 -37.34 2.48 6.40
CA SER A 126 -37.97 1.37 5.69
C SER A 126 -39.13 0.77 6.50
N GLN A 127 -38.98 0.63 7.82
CA GLN A 127 -40.03 0.17 8.72
C GLN A 127 -41.21 1.17 8.79
N GLU A 128 -40.93 2.47 8.85
CA GLU A 128 -41.97 3.51 8.75
C GLU A 128 -42.69 3.48 7.41
N THR A 129 -41.96 3.28 6.31
CA THR A 129 -42.53 3.18 4.96
C THR A 129 -43.46 1.97 4.84
N GLU A 130 -43.06 0.80 5.34
CA GLU A 130 -43.92 -0.40 5.32
C GLU A 130 -45.12 -0.24 6.27
N ASN A 131 -44.95 0.42 7.43
CA ASN A 131 -46.06 0.76 8.33
C ASN A 131 -47.07 1.71 7.66
N LEU A 132 -46.61 2.71 6.89
CA LEU A 132 -47.48 3.62 6.13
C LEU A 132 -48.19 2.90 4.97
N LYS A 133 -47.50 2.03 4.25
CA LYS A 133 -48.06 1.19 3.19
C LYS A 133 -49.13 0.23 3.73
N ASN A 134 -48.92 -0.37 4.90
CA ASN A 134 -49.94 -1.19 5.58
C ASN A 134 -51.16 -0.37 6.00
N LYS A 135 -50.98 0.85 6.53
CA LYS A 135 -52.09 1.78 6.82
C LYS A 135 -52.85 2.16 5.54
N LEU A 136 -52.14 2.46 4.46
CA LEU A 136 -52.73 2.79 3.17
C LEU A 136 -53.54 1.60 2.62
N ALA A 137 -53.00 0.38 2.67
CA ALA A 137 -53.71 -0.82 2.23
C ALA A 137 -55.02 -1.04 3.01
N THR A 138 -55.00 -0.84 4.34
CA THR A 138 -56.22 -0.89 5.17
C THR A 138 -57.25 0.17 4.77
N VAL A 139 -56.82 1.41 4.52
CA VAL A 139 -57.72 2.49 4.06
C VAL A 139 -58.26 2.19 2.67
N SER A 140 -57.44 1.73 1.73
CA SER A 140 -57.86 1.33 0.38
C SER A 140 -58.87 0.18 0.41
N ALA A 141 -58.65 -0.85 1.25
CA ALA A 141 -59.60 -1.94 1.44
C ALA A 141 -60.92 -1.46 2.06
N HIS A 142 -60.88 -0.49 2.98
CA HIS A 142 -62.09 0.12 3.54
C HIS A 142 -62.87 0.93 2.48
N CYS A 143 -62.18 1.75 1.68
CA CYS A 143 -62.78 2.46 0.55
C CYS A 143 -63.43 1.50 -0.46
N GLN A 144 -62.74 0.43 -0.86
CA GLN A 144 -63.28 -0.62 -1.75
C GLN A 144 -64.48 -1.34 -1.13
N SER A 145 -64.52 -1.53 0.20
CA SER A 145 -65.67 -2.11 0.90
C SER A 145 -66.89 -1.17 0.88
N LEU A 146 -66.68 0.14 1.04
CA LEU A 146 -67.74 1.13 0.90
C LEU A 146 -68.24 1.22 -0.55
N GLU A 147 -67.32 1.19 -1.52
CA GLU A 147 -67.63 1.24 -2.95
C GLU A 147 -68.39 -0.02 -3.43
N THR A 148 -68.06 -1.19 -2.89
CA THR A 148 -68.83 -2.43 -3.13
C THR A 148 -70.17 -2.46 -2.41
N GLN A 149 -70.32 -1.83 -1.23
CA GLN A 149 -71.63 -1.65 -0.58
C GLN A 149 -72.56 -0.73 -1.38
N VAL A 150 -72.01 0.34 -1.98
CA VAL A 150 -72.74 1.25 -2.89
C VAL A 150 -73.15 0.52 -4.17
N THR A 151 -72.22 -0.19 -4.82
CA THR A 151 -72.46 -0.82 -6.14
C THR A 151 -73.31 -2.10 -6.09
N ASN A 152 -73.25 -2.88 -5.00
CA ASN A 152 -74.14 -4.04 -4.80
C ASN A 152 -75.57 -3.67 -4.33
N GLY A 153 -75.94 -2.38 -4.32
CA GLY A 153 -77.30 -1.93 -4.02
C GLY A 153 -77.78 -2.17 -2.59
N GLN A 154 -76.87 -2.51 -1.67
CA GLN A 154 -77.19 -2.77 -0.26
C GLN A 154 -77.23 -1.50 0.61
N GLN A 155 -76.90 -0.34 0.04
CA GLN A 155 -77.49 0.91 0.48
C GLN A 155 -78.92 1.04 -0.06
N VAL A 156 -79.87 0.44 0.67
CA VAL A 156 -81.09 1.21 0.94
C VAL A 156 -80.58 2.53 1.53
N PRO A 157 -80.90 3.71 0.94
CA PRO A 157 -80.53 4.96 1.57
C PRO A 157 -81.04 4.92 3.01
N PRO A 158 -80.36 5.52 4.01
CA PRO A 158 -80.93 5.66 5.36
C PRO A 158 -82.38 6.08 5.20
N ALA A 159 -83.33 5.41 5.85
CA ALA A 159 -84.75 5.56 5.48
C ALA A 159 -85.17 7.05 5.43
N ASP A 160 -84.59 7.84 6.32
CA ASP A 160 -84.63 9.31 6.39
C ASP A 160 -84.15 10.02 5.11
N LEU A 161 -83.04 9.59 4.50
CA LEU A 161 -82.50 10.17 3.26
C LEU A 161 -83.39 9.87 2.05
N ALA A 162 -83.94 8.65 1.95
CA ALA A 162 -84.92 8.32 0.90
C ALA A 162 -86.21 9.14 1.08
N LEU A 163 -86.71 9.21 2.32
CA LEU A 163 -87.89 9.99 2.71
C LEU A 163 -87.70 11.49 2.41
N VAL A 164 -86.54 12.07 2.74
CA VAL A 164 -86.18 13.46 2.41
C VAL A 164 -86.09 13.66 0.89
N GLN A 165 -85.56 12.70 0.14
CA GLN A 165 -85.45 12.81 -1.32
C GLN A 165 -86.83 12.77 -2.00
N ASP A 166 -87.78 11.98 -1.49
CA ASP A 166 -89.17 11.97 -2.00
C ASP A 166 -89.98 13.17 -1.51
N GLN A 167 -89.79 13.63 -0.28
CA GLN A 167 -90.35 14.90 0.20
C GLN A 167 -89.88 16.09 -0.66
N LEU A 168 -88.61 16.11 -1.08
CA LEU A 168 -88.08 17.15 -1.95
C LEU A 168 -88.71 17.10 -3.35
N LYS A 169 -88.94 15.91 -3.93
CA LYS A 169 -89.65 15.75 -5.22
C LYS A 169 -91.10 16.24 -5.13
N ASP A 170 -91.83 15.85 -4.09
CA ASP A 170 -93.22 16.27 -3.88
C ASP A 170 -93.32 17.79 -3.63
N ALA A 171 -92.39 18.37 -2.86
CA ALA A 171 -92.30 19.82 -2.68
C ALA A 171 -91.99 20.56 -4.00
N LEU A 172 -91.09 20.04 -4.84
CA LEU A 172 -90.81 20.59 -6.17
C LEU A 172 -92.02 20.51 -7.10
N GLN A 173 -92.72 19.37 -7.12
CA GLN A 173 -93.93 19.18 -7.92
C GLN A 173 -95.05 20.14 -7.49
N LYS A 174 -95.26 20.31 -6.18
CA LYS A 174 -96.22 21.27 -5.62
C LYS A 174 -95.85 22.71 -5.94
N ASN A 175 -94.57 23.09 -5.83
CA ASN A 175 -94.11 24.43 -6.24
C ASN A 175 -94.38 24.69 -7.72
N GLN A 176 -94.19 23.69 -8.59
CA GLN A 176 -94.48 23.83 -10.01
C GLN A 176 -95.99 23.96 -10.30
N GLN A 177 -96.84 23.27 -9.54
CA GLN A 177 -98.30 23.46 -9.60
C GLN A 177 -98.73 24.85 -9.12
N TRP A 178 -98.16 25.34 -8.01
CA TRP A 178 -98.41 26.69 -7.51
C TRP A 178 -98.00 27.77 -8.52
N LEU A 179 -96.86 27.61 -9.20
CA LEU A 179 -96.40 28.53 -10.24
C LEU A 179 -97.41 28.61 -11.41
N VAL A 180 -97.94 27.47 -11.86
CA VAL A 180 -98.96 27.44 -12.93
C VAL A 180 -100.28 28.08 -12.47
N TYR A 181 -100.70 27.84 -11.24
CA TYR A 181 -101.89 28.48 -10.66
C TYR A 181 -101.71 30.01 -10.53
N ASP A 182 -100.54 30.46 -10.10
CA ASP A 182 -100.21 31.88 -9.96
C ASP A 182 -100.27 32.59 -11.32
N GLN A 183 -99.65 32.01 -12.35
CA GLN A 183 -99.73 32.50 -13.73
C GLN A 183 -101.16 32.56 -14.29
N GLN A 184 -102.00 31.55 -13.99
CA GLN A 184 -103.42 31.58 -14.38
C GLN A 184 -104.19 32.68 -13.65
N ARG A 185 -103.93 32.88 -12.35
CA ARG A 185 -104.54 33.97 -11.57
C ARG A 185 -104.12 35.34 -12.11
N GLU A 186 -102.84 35.53 -12.42
CA GLU A 186 -102.34 36.77 -13.02
C GLU A 186 -102.97 37.04 -14.38
N ALA A 187 -103.03 36.04 -15.27
CA ALA A 187 -103.69 36.17 -16.57
C ALA A 187 -105.19 36.52 -16.43
N TYR A 188 -105.89 35.91 -15.47
CA TYR A 188 -107.28 36.27 -15.17
C TYR A 188 -107.41 37.72 -14.69
N VAL A 189 -106.60 38.16 -13.73
CA VAL A 189 -106.60 39.54 -13.22
C VAL A 189 -106.28 40.54 -14.34
N GLN A 190 -105.29 40.26 -15.19
CA GLN A 190 -104.98 41.07 -16.36
C GLN A 190 -106.17 41.15 -17.34
N SER A 191 -106.89 40.05 -17.58
CA SER A 191 -108.08 40.06 -18.43
C SER A 191 -109.25 40.89 -17.85
N VAL A 192 -109.42 40.87 -16.52
CA VAL A 192 -110.41 41.69 -15.83
C VAL A 192 -110.04 43.17 -15.90
N LEU A 193 -108.77 43.52 -15.67
CA LEU A 193 -108.27 44.88 -15.81
C LEU A 193 -108.40 45.40 -17.24
N ALA A 194 -108.07 44.59 -18.25
CA ALA A 194 -108.28 44.93 -19.65
C ALA A 194 -109.75 45.24 -19.96
N ARG A 195 -110.67 44.41 -19.44
CA ARG A 195 -112.11 44.62 -19.62
C ARG A 195 -112.64 45.86 -18.89
N ILE A 196 -112.10 46.20 -17.71
CA ILE A 196 -112.40 47.46 -17.02
C ILE A 196 -111.94 48.65 -17.88
N LEU A 197 -110.71 48.61 -18.41
CA LEU A 197 -110.18 49.66 -19.29
C LEU A 197 -110.92 49.80 -20.63
N GLU A 198 -111.53 48.72 -21.14
CA GLU A 198 -112.45 48.78 -22.29
C GLU A 198 -113.77 49.48 -21.94
N LEU A 199 -114.30 49.24 -20.73
CA LEU A 199 -115.55 49.84 -20.23
C LEU A 199 -115.37 51.31 -19.77
N GLU A 200 -114.17 51.71 -19.36
CA GLU A 200 -113.84 53.09 -18.93
C GLU A 200 -113.59 54.07 -20.09
N LYS A 201 -113.57 53.60 -21.35
CA LYS A 201 -113.49 54.48 -22.53
C LYS A 201 -114.86 55.12 -22.83
N PRO A 202 -114.96 56.46 -22.95
CA PRO A 202 -116.23 57.12 -23.22
C PRO A 202 -116.77 56.83 -24.63
N GLN A 203 -117.99 56.31 -24.70
CA GLN A 203 -118.73 56.14 -25.96
C GLN A 203 -119.19 57.50 -26.53
N THR A 204 -118.73 57.83 -27.74
CA THR A 204 -119.29 58.89 -28.63
C THR A 204 -118.90 58.54 -30.08
N LYS A 205 -119.76 58.49 -31.11
CA LYS A 205 -121.21 58.78 -31.28
C LYS A 205 -121.81 57.92 -32.41
N GLN A 206 -123.13 57.66 -32.36
CA GLN A 206 -124.19 57.79 -33.39
C GLN A 206 -125.38 56.88 -32.99
N GLU A 207 -126.54 57.37 -32.55
CA GLU A 207 -127.65 58.07 -33.28
C GLU A 207 -128.44 57.12 -34.21
N ALA A 208 -129.80 57.07 -34.24
CA ALA A 208 -130.82 57.83 -33.49
C ALA A 208 -132.25 57.18 -33.53
N ASN A 209 -133.14 57.68 -32.65
CA ASN A 209 -134.62 57.79 -32.71
C ASN A 209 -135.57 56.58 -32.87
N SER A 210 -136.53 56.46 -31.94
CA SER A 210 -137.96 56.77 -32.23
C SER A 210 -138.83 56.96 -30.97
N ASP A 211 -139.38 58.18 -30.85
CA ASP A 211 -140.70 58.60 -30.37
C ASP A 211 -141.35 58.23 -29.01
N VAL A 212 -142.11 59.23 -28.55
CA VAL A 212 -142.76 59.48 -27.24
C VAL A 212 -144.29 59.41 -27.46
N PRO A 213 -145.15 58.93 -26.51
CA PRO A 213 -145.88 59.89 -25.66
C PRO A 213 -146.49 59.43 -24.30
N ILE A 214 -146.44 60.35 -23.31
CA ILE A 214 -147.53 60.72 -22.35
C ILE A 214 -147.90 59.65 -21.26
N SER A 215 -148.29 59.94 -20.00
CA SER A 215 -148.74 61.15 -19.29
C SER A 215 -148.22 61.26 -17.84
N ALA A 216 -148.31 62.46 -17.24
CA ALA A 216 -148.39 62.63 -15.78
C ALA A 216 -149.76 62.14 -15.23
N PRO A 217 -149.95 62.08 -13.89
CA PRO A 217 -150.50 63.27 -13.22
C PRO A 217 -149.83 63.60 -11.87
N ALA A 218 -150.17 64.78 -11.34
CA ALA A 218 -149.57 65.40 -10.15
C ALA A 218 -150.42 65.25 -8.87
N SER A 219 -149.92 65.83 -7.78
CA SER A 219 -150.54 65.94 -6.43
C SER A 219 -150.62 64.64 -5.61
N SER A 220 -150.48 64.66 -4.28
CA SER A 220 -150.21 65.77 -3.35
C SER A 220 -149.59 65.23 -2.05
N ALA A 221 -148.87 66.07 -1.32
CA ALA A 221 -148.50 65.82 0.08
C ALA A 221 -149.76 65.79 1.00
N PRO A 222 -149.69 65.40 2.29
CA PRO A 222 -148.50 65.08 3.09
C PRO A 222 -148.65 63.82 3.98
N THR A 223 -147.72 63.67 4.95
CA THR A 223 -147.86 62.90 6.22
C THR A 223 -148.33 61.44 6.15
N GLU A 224 -147.37 60.51 6.04
CA GLU A 224 -147.22 59.31 6.90
C GLU A 224 -146.08 58.43 6.36
N ASN A 225 -144.85 58.95 6.28
CA ASN A 225 -143.73 58.12 5.81
C ASN A 225 -142.35 58.44 6.36
N GLU A 226 -142.29 59.11 7.50
CA GLU A 226 -141.05 59.18 8.28
C GLU A 226 -140.54 57.77 8.65
N ALA A 227 -141.46 56.80 8.84
CA ALA A 227 -141.14 55.41 9.15
C ALA A 227 -140.52 54.63 7.97
N GLN A 228 -141.09 54.67 6.75
CA GLN A 228 -140.46 54.02 5.59
C GLN A 228 -139.15 54.71 5.20
N LEU A 229 -139.08 56.04 5.29
CA LEU A 229 -137.85 56.78 5.01
C LEU A 229 -136.75 56.41 6.03
N LYS A 230 -137.07 56.39 7.33
CA LYS A 230 -136.16 55.87 8.38
C LYS A 230 -135.80 54.40 8.16
N SER A 231 -136.70 53.57 7.64
CA SER A 231 -136.42 52.16 7.32
C SER A 231 -135.47 52.00 6.12
N GLN A 232 -135.65 52.77 5.04
CA GLN A 232 -134.76 52.77 3.89
C GLN A 232 -133.37 53.31 4.24
N TYR A 233 -133.29 54.44 4.96
CA TYR A 233 -132.01 54.92 5.50
C TYR A 233 -131.40 53.93 6.49
N GLY A 234 -132.19 53.26 7.33
CA GLY A 234 -131.72 52.22 8.24
C GLY A 234 -131.11 51.01 7.54
N GLN A 235 -131.74 50.53 6.46
CA GLN A 235 -131.19 49.45 5.62
C GLN A 235 -129.92 49.89 4.88
N LEU A 236 -129.88 51.11 4.35
CA LEU A 236 -128.68 51.66 3.70
C LEU A 236 -127.52 51.79 4.70
N MET A 237 -127.77 52.29 5.90
CA MET A 237 -126.78 52.38 6.97
C MET A 237 -126.28 51.00 7.43
N LEU A 238 -127.17 50.00 7.53
CA LEU A 238 -126.80 48.61 7.81
C LEU A 238 -125.96 47.99 6.68
N GLY A 239 -126.28 48.28 5.42
CA GLY A 239 -125.49 47.86 4.26
C GLY A 239 -124.09 48.44 4.28
N LEU A 240 -123.97 49.76 4.41
CA LEU A 240 -122.70 50.47 4.53
C LEU A 240 -121.88 50.02 5.75
N GLN A 241 -122.53 49.75 6.89
CA GLN A 241 -121.86 49.23 8.07
C GLN A 241 -121.33 47.82 7.83
N LYS A 242 -122.08 46.95 7.14
CA LYS A 242 -121.64 45.59 6.79
C LYS A 242 -120.51 45.60 5.76
N GLU A 243 -120.54 46.51 4.78
CA GLU A 243 -119.44 46.71 3.84
C GLU A 243 -118.19 47.26 4.53
N LEU A 244 -118.35 48.21 5.46
CA LEU A 244 -117.24 48.74 6.27
C LEU A 244 -116.61 47.65 7.15
N GLU A 245 -117.41 46.80 7.79
CA GLU A 245 -116.89 45.65 8.55
C GLU A 245 -116.19 44.63 7.64
N GLY A 246 -116.78 44.32 6.47
CA GLY A 246 -116.14 43.45 5.48
C GLY A 246 -114.83 44.02 4.91
N GLN A 247 -114.72 45.34 4.76
CA GLN A 247 -113.49 46.02 4.38
C GLN A 247 -112.44 45.98 5.50
N LYS A 248 -112.83 46.19 6.77
CA LYS A 248 -111.91 46.01 7.90
C LYS A 248 -111.37 44.57 7.96
N ASP A 249 -112.23 43.58 7.83
CA ASP A 249 -111.83 42.17 7.81
C ASP A 249 -110.88 41.86 6.65
N GLN A 250 -111.10 42.47 5.48
CA GLN A 250 -110.20 42.32 4.32
C GLN A 250 -108.84 43.02 4.56
N VAL A 251 -108.82 44.20 5.19
CA VAL A 251 -107.60 44.89 5.60
C VAL A 251 -106.83 44.06 6.62
N ILE A 252 -107.49 43.48 7.62
CA ILE A 252 -106.86 42.61 8.63
C ILE A 252 -106.21 41.38 7.93
N ARG A 253 -106.95 40.66 7.08
CA ARG A 253 -106.40 39.51 6.33
C ARG A 253 -105.17 39.88 5.50
N THR A 254 -105.26 40.93 4.69
CA THR A 254 -104.13 41.38 3.85
C THR A 254 -102.94 41.90 4.66
N GLN A 255 -103.17 42.47 5.84
CA GLN A 255 -102.13 42.89 6.77
C GLN A 255 -101.43 41.70 7.44
N GLU A 256 -102.16 40.64 7.77
CA GLU A 256 -101.60 39.37 8.27
C GLU A 256 -100.81 38.64 7.19
N GLU A 257 -101.33 38.54 5.97
CA GLU A 257 -100.63 38.00 4.80
C GLU A 257 -99.32 38.74 4.51
N LEU A 258 -99.35 40.09 4.50
CA LEU A 258 -98.15 40.93 4.38
C LEU A 258 -97.14 40.70 5.51
N LYS A 259 -97.61 40.44 6.74
CA LYS A 259 -96.73 40.13 7.87
C LYS A 259 -96.03 38.78 7.67
N VAL A 260 -96.78 37.75 7.26
CA VAL A 260 -96.22 36.41 6.95
C VAL A 260 -95.22 36.48 5.80
N GLN A 261 -95.52 37.20 4.71
CA GLN A 261 -94.59 37.40 3.60
C GLN A 261 -93.31 38.14 4.03
N ARG A 262 -93.42 39.16 4.89
CA ARG A 262 -92.23 39.85 5.46
C ARG A 262 -91.39 38.91 6.31
N GLU A 263 -92.00 38.09 7.16
CA GLU A 263 -91.28 37.10 7.98
C GLU A 263 -90.60 36.02 7.13
N GLN A 264 -91.25 35.55 6.05
CA GLN A 264 -90.66 34.63 5.08
C GLN A 264 -89.48 35.26 4.33
N SER A 265 -89.62 36.49 3.85
CA SER A 265 -88.56 37.24 3.17
C SER A 265 -87.32 37.44 4.06
N LEU A 266 -87.53 37.77 5.34
CA LEU A 266 -86.44 37.90 6.32
C LEU A 266 -85.72 36.57 6.59
N LYS A 267 -86.45 35.44 6.66
CA LYS A 267 -85.85 34.10 6.79
C LYS A 267 -85.01 33.74 5.56
N ALA A 268 -85.55 33.90 4.36
CA ALA A 268 -84.82 33.66 3.11
C ALA A 268 -83.58 34.56 2.98
N GLN A 269 -83.65 35.81 3.44
CA GLN A 269 -82.51 36.73 3.46
C GLN A 269 -81.41 36.27 4.43
N ALA A 270 -81.78 35.76 5.61
CA ALA A 270 -80.84 35.22 6.59
C ALA A 270 -80.18 33.91 6.10
N GLU A 271 -80.95 33.01 5.46
CA GLU A 271 -80.43 31.79 4.84
C GLU A 271 -79.44 32.12 3.70
N LEU A 272 -79.76 33.10 2.85
CA LEU A 272 -78.86 33.59 1.80
C LEU A 272 -77.57 34.20 2.36
N GLN A 273 -77.64 34.91 3.50
CA GLN A 273 -76.45 35.42 4.19
C GLN A 273 -75.59 34.26 4.72
N SER A 274 -76.20 33.26 5.37
CA SER A 274 -75.49 32.08 5.87
C SER A 274 -74.81 31.29 4.74
N GLN A 275 -75.47 31.10 3.60
CA GLN A 275 -74.88 30.45 2.42
C GLN A 275 -73.70 31.26 1.85
N LYS A 276 -73.80 32.59 1.80
CA LYS A 276 -72.69 33.46 1.36
C LYS A 276 -71.47 33.32 2.27
N GLU A 277 -71.66 33.31 3.59
CA GLU A 277 -70.57 33.06 4.54
C GLU A 277 -69.95 31.66 4.38
N GLN A 278 -70.75 30.64 4.06
CA GLN A 278 -70.22 29.30 3.81
C GLN A 278 -69.37 29.26 2.54
N VAL A 279 -69.81 29.92 1.47
CA VAL A 279 -69.03 30.05 0.23
C VAL A 279 -67.71 30.80 0.47
N THR A 280 -67.70 31.90 1.23
CA THR A 280 -66.44 32.63 1.51
C THR A 280 -65.46 31.78 2.32
N ARG A 281 -65.93 31.03 3.33
CA ARG A 281 -65.08 30.10 4.10
C ARG A 281 -64.48 29.00 3.21
N LEU A 282 -65.28 28.38 2.35
CA LEU A 282 -64.77 27.37 1.40
C LEU A 282 -63.76 27.96 0.41
N GLN A 283 -63.96 29.19 -0.03
CA GLN A 283 -63.06 29.89 -0.96
C GLN A 283 -61.73 30.25 -0.29
N GLU A 284 -61.74 30.60 1.00
CA GLU A 284 -60.54 30.76 1.84
C GLU A 284 -59.81 29.41 2.04
N GLU A 285 -60.53 28.34 2.35
CA GLU A 285 -59.96 26.99 2.49
C GLU A 285 -59.27 26.50 1.21
N ILE A 286 -59.92 26.67 0.05
CA ILE A 286 -59.35 26.37 -1.27
C ILE A 286 -58.07 27.20 -1.48
N SER A 287 -58.08 28.49 -1.16
CA SER A 287 -56.90 29.37 -1.29
C SER A 287 -55.74 28.95 -0.37
N VAL A 288 -56.03 28.42 0.82
CA VAL A 288 -55.03 27.87 1.75
C VAL A 288 -54.52 26.50 1.30
N LEU A 289 -55.35 25.68 0.67
CA LEU A 289 -54.93 24.40 0.09
C LEU A 289 -54.08 24.58 -1.17
N GLN A 290 -54.41 25.55 -2.03
CA GLN A 290 -53.60 25.93 -3.20
C GLN A 290 -52.19 26.37 -2.78
N ARG A 291 -52.08 27.31 -1.84
CA ARG A 291 -50.76 27.71 -1.29
C ARG A 291 -49.98 26.53 -0.72
N ARG A 292 -50.60 25.66 0.08
CA ARG A 292 -49.94 24.44 0.60
C ARG A 292 -49.55 23.42 -0.48
N TYR A 293 -50.18 23.44 -1.64
CA TYR A 293 -49.77 22.64 -2.80
C TYR A 293 -48.56 23.27 -3.50
N GLU A 294 -48.58 24.59 -3.73
CA GLU A 294 -47.46 25.36 -4.32
C GLU A 294 -46.18 25.28 -3.46
N ASP A 295 -46.31 25.38 -2.14
CA ASP A 295 -45.23 25.19 -1.18
C ASP A 295 -44.59 23.80 -1.35
N LYS A 296 -45.40 22.73 -1.38
CA LYS A 296 -44.93 21.35 -1.58
C LYS A 296 -44.29 21.13 -2.94
N CYS A 297 -44.83 21.71 -4.01
CA CYS A 297 -44.20 21.67 -5.34
C CYS A 297 -42.83 22.37 -5.34
N SER A 298 -42.69 23.46 -4.59
CA SER A 298 -41.43 24.19 -4.42
C SER A 298 -40.41 23.40 -3.60
N GLU A 299 -40.84 22.74 -2.52
CA GLU A 299 -40.02 21.81 -1.72
C GLU A 299 -39.53 20.64 -2.57
N LEU A 300 -40.43 19.95 -3.30
CA LEU A 300 -40.07 18.84 -4.18
C LEU A 300 -39.06 19.27 -5.26
N SER A 301 -39.26 20.45 -5.85
CA SER A 301 -38.31 21.02 -6.84
C SER A 301 -36.94 21.31 -6.22
N SER A 302 -36.89 21.74 -4.95
CA SER A 302 -35.65 21.93 -4.18
C SER A 302 -34.95 20.59 -3.90
N PHE A 303 -35.70 19.54 -3.54
CA PHE A 303 -35.16 18.20 -3.34
C PHE A 303 -34.61 17.59 -4.64
N LEU A 304 -35.31 17.73 -5.76
CA LEU A 304 -34.85 17.27 -7.07
C LEU A 304 -33.52 17.93 -7.47
N ARG A 305 -33.41 19.26 -7.32
CA ARG A 305 -32.16 19.98 -7.62
C ARG A 305 -30.99 19.51 -6.75
N LYS A 306 -31.21 19.33 -5.44
CA LYS A 306 -30.20 18.79 -4.52
C LYS A 306 -29.79 17.37 -4.89
N TYR A 307 -30.73 16.54 -5.34
CA TYR A 307 -30.43 15.18 -5.80
C TYR A 307 -29.60 15.19 -7.09
N GLU A 308 -29.92 16.05 -8.05
CA GLU A 308 -29.11 16.25 -9.26
C GLU A 308 -27.69 16.76 -8.96
N GLU A 309 -27.56 17.72 -8.04
CA GLU A 309 -26.26 18.22 -7.55
C GLU A 309 -25.45 17.07 -6.91
N LYS A 310 -26.05 16.26 -6.03
CA LYS A 310 -25.38 15.08 -5.45
C LYS A 310 -25.06 13.99 -6.47
N SER A 311 -25.88 13.82 -7.51
CA SER A 311 -25.56 12.91 -8.62
C SER A 311 -24.36 13.40 -9.45
N LYS A 312 -24.20 14.72 -9.61
CA LYS A 312 -23.04 15.32 -10.30
C LYS A 312 -21.77 15.18 -9.46
N GLU A 313 -21.81 15.55 -8.18
CA GLU A 313 -20.71 15.34 -7.23
C GLU A 313 -20.24 13.87 -7.19
N LEU A 314 -21.17 12.92 -7.24
CA LEU A 314 -20.85 11.48 -7.25
C LEU A 314 -20.13 11.06 -8.53
N GLU A 315 -20.54 11.54 -9.70
CA GLU A 315 -19.88 11.19 -10.96
C GLU A 315 -18.53 11.90 -11.10
N GLU A 316 -18.41 13.15 -10.64
CA GLU A 316 -17.13 13.88 -10.57
C GLU A 316 -16.09 13.16 -9.68
N THR A 317 -16.49 12.76 -8.46
CA THR A 317 -15.60 12.02 -7.54
C THR A 317 -15.23 10.63 -8.08
N LYS A 318 -16.14 9.97 -8.80
CA LYS A 318 -15.88 8.70 -9.51
C LYS A 318 -14.87 8.87 -10.66
N VAL A 319 -14.98 9.94 -11.45
CA VAL A 319 -14.01 10.29 -12.50
C VAL A 319 -12.64 10.62 -11.89
N GLN A 320 -12.59 11.40 -10.81
CA GLN A 320 -11.35 11.71 -10.07
C GLN A 320 -10.68 10.43 -9.56
N LEU A 321 -11.43 9.54 -8.90
CA LEU A 321 -10.93 8.24 -8.42
C LEU A 321 -10.42 7.34 -9.57
N GLN A 322 -11.06 7.37 -10.74
CA GLN A 322 -10.59 6.64 -11.91
C GLN A 322 -9.27 7.23 -12.45
N ALA A 323 -9.16 8.56 -12.53
CA ALA A 323 -7.94 9.25 -12.94
C ALA A 323 -6.78 8.97 -11.97
N GLU A 324 -7.03 9.04 -10.66
CA GLU A 324 -6.05 8.72 -9.62
C GLU A 324 -5.58 7.26 -9.71
N ARG A 325 -6.50 6.30 -9.90
CA ARG A 325 -6.16 4.88 -10.12
C ARG A 325 -5.28 4.67 -11.36
N LEU A 326 -5.50 5.41 -12.44
CA LEU A 326 -4.67 5.35 -13.65
C LEU A 326 -3.29 6.00 -13.41
N SER A 327 -3.24 7.14 -12.74
CA SER A 327 -2.01 7.83 -12.34
C SER A 327 -1.14 6.95 -11.44
N ASN A 328 -1.71 6.36 -10.39
CA ASN A 328 -1.02 5.46 -9.47
C ASN A 328 -0.49 4.20 -10.17
N ARG A 329 -1.25 3.63 -11.14
CA ARG A 329 -0.75 2.53 -11.99
C ARG A 329 0.46 2.96 -12.83
N HIS A 330 0.41 4.16 -13.43
CA HIS A 330 1.52 4.69 -14.22
C HIS A 330 2.76 4.92 -13.36
N ALA A 331 2.62 5.55 -12.19
CA ALA A 331 3.71 5.79 -11.24
C ALA A 331 4.40 4.47 -10.83
N VAL A 332 3.62 3.45 -10.45
CA VAL A 332 4.16 2.12 -10.10
C VAL A 332 4.85 1.43 -11.29
N CYS A 333 4.38 1.64 -12.52
CA CYS A 333 5.05 1.11 -13.71
C CYS A 333 6.39 1.80 -13.97
N GLU A 334 6.47 3.13 -13.87
CA GLU A 334 7.72 3.88 -14.03
C GLU A 334 8.72 3.59 -12.90
N GLU A 335 8.28 3.45 -11.64
CA GLU A 335 9.16 3.00 -10.55
C GLU A 335 9.73 1.60 -10.80
N ARG A 336 8.90 0.65 -11.25
CA ARG A 336 9.35 -0.71 -11.60
C ARG A 336 10.36 -0.68 -12.75
N LYS A 337 10.09 0.11 -13.80
CA LYS A 337 10.99 0.29 -14.93
C LYS A 337 12.33 0.89 -14.50
N GLY A 338 12.32 2.03 -13.79
CA GLY A 338 13.53 2.64 -13.26
C GLY A 338 14.28 1.76 -12.25
N SER A 339 13.59 0.83 -11.57
CA SER A 339 14.22 -0.18 -10.72
C SER A 339 14.84 -1.33 -11.51
N SER A 340 14.18 -1.81 -12.57
CA SER A 340 14.75 -2.76 -13.52
C SER A 340 16.02 -2.19 -14.15
N GLU A 341 15.96 -0.98 -14.71
CA GLU A 341 17.12 -0.32 -15.33
C GLU A 341 18.29 -0.13 -14.34
N ARG A 342 18.02 0.13 -13.07
CA ARG A 342 19.05 0.17 -12.01
C ARG A 342 19.64 -1.21 -11.74
N ALA A 343 18.82 -2.25 -11.66
CA ALA A 343 19.29 -3.63 -11.49
C ALA A 343 20.09 -4.11 -12.72
N ASP A 344 19.68 -3.72 -13.93
CA ASP A 344 20.34 -4.07 -15.18
C ASP A 344 21.75 -3.45 -15.25
N ARG A 345 21.88 -2.16 -14.87
CA ARG A 345 23.20 -1.51 -14.74
C ARG A 345 24.10 -2.22 -13.73
N MET A 346 23.59 -2.55 -12.54
CA MET A 346 24.37 -3.27 -11.52
C MET A 346 24.82 -4.67 -12.01
N ARG A 347 24.00 -5.39 -12.80
CA ARG A 347 24.41 -6.68 -13.37
C ARG A 347 25.56 -6.52 -14.37
N VAL A 348 25.48 -5.55 -15.27
CA VAL A 348 26.57 -5.26 -16.23
C VAL A 348 27.85 -4.81 -15.51
N GLU A 349 27.74 -4.03 -14.43
CA GLU A 349 28.88 -3.64 -13.60
C GLU A 349 29.53 -4.87 -12.92
N LEU A 350 28.74 -5.79 -12.36
CA LEU A 350 29.23 -7.04 -11.79
C LEU A 350 29.92 -7.93 -12.83
N GLU A 351 29.28 -8.19 -13.96
CA GLU A 351 29.85 -8.94 -15.09
C GLU A 351 31.18 -8.33 -15.56
N THR A 352 31.27 -7.00 -15.59
CA THR A 352 32.51 -6.28 -15.94
C THR A 352 33.61 -6.45 -14.87
N MET A 353 33.26 -6.49 -13.59
CA MET A 353 34.23 -6.75 -12.51
C MET A 353 34.69 -8.21 -12.48
N ASP A 354 33.80 -9.16 -12.74
CA ASP A 354 34.14 -10.59 -12.78
C ASP A 354 35.12 -10.89 -13.92
N LEU A 355 34.92 -10.32 -15.12
CA LEU A 355 35.87 -10.43 -16.23
C LEU A 355 37.27 -9.90 -15.86
N ARG A 356 37.34 -8.75 -15.16
CA ARG A 356 38.62 -8.20 -14.68
C ARG A 356 39.28 -9.09 -13.62
N LEU A 357 38.48 -9.67 -12.72
CA LEU A 357 38.96 -10.60 -11.71
C LEU A 357 39.52 -11.88 -12.33
N GLU A 358 38.91 -12.36 -13.42
CA GLU A 358 39.40 -13.51 -14.19
C GLU A 358 40.68 -13.19 -14.97
N GLU A 359 40.83 -11.98 -15.52
CA GLU A 359 42.10 -11.51 -16.09
C GLU A 359 43.22 -11.46 -15.04
N GLU A 360 42.97 -10.88 -13.86
CA GLU A 360 43.95 -10.84 -12.77
C GLU A 360 44.29 -12.23 -12.23
N ARG A 361 43.33 -13.16 -12.18
CA ARG A 361 43.59 -14.58 -11.86
C ARG A 361 44.50 -15.24 -12.90
N LYS A 362 44.29 -14.99 -14.20
CA LYS A 362 45.17 -15.49 -15.28
C LYS A 362 46.60 -14.93 -15.15
N ARG A 363 46.73 -13.60 -15.01
CA ARG A 363 48.03 -12.93 -14.76
C ARG A 363 48.74 -13.49 -13.53
N SER A 364 48.00 -13.72 -12.44
CA SER A 364 48.53 -14.32 -11.21
C SER A 364 49.02 -15.76 -11.41
N ALA A 365 48.30 -16.57 -12.19
CA ALA A 365 48.71 -17.94 -12.52
C ALA A 365 49.97 -17.97 -13.41
N GLU A 366 50.06 -17.08 -14.40
CA GLU A 366 51.24 -16.91 -15.26
C GLU A 366 52.48 -16.50 -14.44
N LEU A 367 52.34 -15.53 -13.53
CA LEU A 367 53.41 -15.13 -12.62
C LEU A 367 53.83 -16.26 -11.69
N LEU A 368 52.88 -17.03 -11.15
CA LEU A 368 53.19 -18.20 -10.32
C LEU A 368 53.94 -19.28 -11.12
N GLN A 369 53.60 -19.49 -12.40
CA GLN A 369 54.35 -20.39 -13.29
C GLN A 369 55.80 -19.89 -13.49
N GLN A 370 56.00 -18.59 -13.70
CA GLN A 370 57.34 -17.99 -13.82
C GLN A 370 58.17 -18.17 -12.54
N VAL A 371 57.60 -17.88 -11.37
CA VAL A 371 58.26 -18.10 -10.06
C VAL A 371 58.65 -19.57 -9.89
N ASN A 372 57.77 -20.52 -10.22
CA ASN A 372 58.07 -21.95 -10.17
C ASN A 372 59.21 -22.36 -11.11
N MET A 373 59.30 -21.78 -12.32
CA MET A 373 60.41 -22.03 -13.25
C MET A 373 61.73 -21.49 -12.70
N LEU A 374 61.74 -20.27 -12.14
CA LEU A 374 62.93 -19.69 -11.52
C LEU A 374 63.39 -20.49 -10.30
N GLN A 375 62.47 -20.93 -9.44
CA GLN A 375 62.79 -21.77 -8.29
C GLN A 375 63.40 -23.12 -8.70
N LYS A 376 62.87 -23.77 -9.74
CA LYS A 376 63.46 -25.00 -10.30
C LYS A 376 64.86 -24.76 -10.88
N SER A 377 65.05 -23.69 -11.62
CA SER A 377 66.36 -23.30 -12.18
C SER A 377 67.40 -23.07 -11.07
N LEU A 378 67.02 -22.34 -10.02
CA LEU A 378 67.88 -22.10 -8.85
C LEU A 378 68.25 -23.39 -8.11
N LEU A 379 67.34 -24.37 -8.03
CA LEU A 379 67.65 -25.69 -7.47
C LEU A 379 68.66 -26.47 -8.33
N SER A 380 68.49 -26.48 -9.66
CA SER A 380 69.46 -27.09 -10.60
C SER A 380 70.84 -26.44 -10.48
N GLN A 381 70.90 -25.10 -10.48
CA GLN A 381 72.14 -24.35 -10.32
C GLN A 381 72.85 -24.68 -8.99
N ASN A 382 72.09 -24.85 -7.90
CA ASN A 382 72.63 -25.26 -6.61
C ASN A 382 73.10 -26.73 -6.58
N GLU A 383 72.56 -27.62 -7.41
CA GLU A 383 73.07 -28.98 -7.60
C GLU A 383 74.34 -28.99 -8.46
N GLU A 384 74.37 -28.25 -9.55
CA GLU A 384 75.53 -28.06 -10.41
C GLU A 384 76.70 -27.46 -9.63
N HIS A 385 76.47 -26.43 -8.82
CA HIS A 385 77.50 -25.82 -7.98
C HIS A 385 78.05 -26.82 -6.94
N ARG A 386 77.19 -27.66 -6.34
CA ARG A 386 77.64 -28.76 -5.46
C ARG A 386 78.49 -29.80 -6.19
N ARG A 387 78.16 -30.14 -7.45
CA ARG A 387 78.97 -31.03 -8.30
C ARG A 387 80.32 -30.41 -8.66
N ILE A 388 80.35 -29.13 -8.99
CA ILE A 388 81.59 -28.37 -9.28
C ILE A 388 82.52 -28.40 -8.06
N VAL A 389 82.03 -28.03 -6.87
CA VAL A 389 82.82 -28.04 -5.63
C VAL A 389 83.35 -29.45 -5.30
N ALA A 390 82.57 -30.50 -5.54
CA ALA A 390 83.03 -31.88 -5.35
C ALA A 390 84.15 -32.27 -6.35
N LEU A 391 84.03 -31.87 -7.61
CA LEU A 391 85.07 -32.10 -8.63
C LEU A 391 86.34 -31.28 -8.34
N GLU A 392 86.22 -30.04 -7.88
CA GLU A 392 87.35 -29.21 -7.45
C GLU A 392 88.10 -29.85 -6.28
N GLN A 393 87.38 -30.39 -5.28
CA GLN A 393 87.97 -31.15 -4.17
C GLN A 393 88.68 -32.42 -4.68
N GLN A 394 88.07 -33.16 -5.61
CA GLN A 394 88.69 -34.35 -6.21
C GLN A 394 89.97 -34.00 -6.98
N ILE A 395 89.98 -32.90 -7.74
CA ILE A 395 91.16 -32.41 -8.44
C ILE A 395 92.26 -32.04 -7.44
N GLN A 396 91.94 -31.29 -6.38
CA GLN A 396 92.90 -30.91 -5.34
C GLN A 396 93.51 -32.12 -4.63
N LEU A 397 92.70 -33.15 -4.30
CA LEU A 397 93.20 -34.40 -3.74
C LEU A 397 94.15 -35.11 -4.71
N SER A 398 93.74 -35.28 -5.98
CA SER A 398 94.60 -35.93 -6.99
C SER A 398 95.91 -35.19 -7.26
N ALA A 399 95.90 -33.85 -7.20
CA ALA A 399 97.10 -33.03 -7.33
C ALA A 399 98.04 -33.22 -6.13
N ARG A 400 97.50 -33.28 -4.91
CA ARG A 400 98.27 -33.55 -3.70
C ARG A 400 98.86 -34.97 -3.69
N ASP A 401 98.10 -35.96 -4.13
CA ASP A 401 98.58 -37.35 -4.22
C ASP A 401 99.70 -37.46 -5.27
N PHE A 402 99.57 -36.78 -6.41
CA PHE A 402 100.64 -36.69 -7.41
C PHE A 402 101.90 -35.97 -6.88
N GLU A 403 101.75 -34.93 -6.05
CA GLU A 403 102.89 -34.30 -5.37
C GLU A 403 103.56 -35.24 -4.36
N ASN A 404 102.78 -35.99 -3.58
CA ASN A 404 103.30 -37.02 -2.67
C ASN A 404 104.09 -38.09 -3.44
N GLU A 405 103.51 -38.66 -4.50
CA GLU A 405 104.18 -39.65 -5.37
C GLU A 405 105.48 -39.10 -6.00
N LYS A 406 105.50 -37.81 -6.36
CA LYS A 406 106.70 -37.14 -6.89
C LYS A 406 107.79 -37.04 -5.81
N MET A 407 107.44 -36.72 -4.57
CA MET A 407 108.38 -36.69 -3.45
C MET A 407 108.90 -38.10 -3.11
N ASP A 408 108.04 -39.10 -3.10
CA ASP A 408 108.43 -40.51 -2.89
C ASP A 408 109.37 -41.00 -4.01
N ARG A 409 109.07 -40.67 -5.26
CA ARG A 409 109.93 -40.98 -6.41
C ARG A 409 111.31 -40.32 -6.28
N GLN A 410 111.38 -39.06 -5.84
CA GLN A 410 112.65 -38.38 -5.58
C GLN A 410 113.42 -39.01 -4.42
N ASN A 411 112.74 -39.39 -3.34
CA ASN A 411 113.33 -40.09 -2.21
C ASN A 411 113.91 -41.46 -2.64
N MET A 412 113.16 -42.25 -3.41
CA MET A 412 113.62 -43.53 -3.95
C MET A 412 114.79 -43.35 -4.94
N GLN A 413 114.79 -42.30 -5.78
CA GLN A 413 115.93 -41.94 -6.62
C GLN A 413 117.17 -41.57 -5.79
N HIS A 414 117.02 -40.85 -4.68
CA HIS A 414 118.11 -40.51 -3.78
C HIS A 414 118.66 -41.75 -3.07
N GLN A 415 117.79 -42.65 -2.57
CA GLN A 415 118.19 -43.93 -2.00
C GLN A 415 118.94 -44.80 -3.01
N LEU A 416 118.47 -44.87 -4.27
CA LEU A 416 119.17 -45.57 -5.34
C LEU A 416 120.56 -44.99 -5.60
N HIS A 417 120.70 -43.66 -5.67
CA HIS A 417 122.02 -43.00 -5.81
C HIS A 417 122.95 -43.31 -4.62
N LYS A 418 122.41 -43.36 -3.40
CA LYS A 418 123.17 -43.74 -2.21
C LYS A 418 123.66 -45.19 -2.29
N VAL A 419 122.79 -46.14 -2.65
CA VAL A 419 123.16 -47.55 -2.88
C VAL A 419 124.22 -47.67 -3.99
N LEU A 420 124.05 -47.00 -5.13
CA LEU A 420 125.03 -46.99 -6.22
C LEU A 420 126.39 -46.39 -5.80
N LYS A 421 126.40 -45.40 -4.90
CA LYS A 421 127.63 -44.82 -4.34
C LYS A 421 128.34 -45.78 -3.38
N GLU A 422 127.61 -46.45 -2.50
CA GLU A 422 128.19 -47.48 -1.62
C GLU A 422 128.65 -48.71 -2.41
N LEU A 423 127.93 -49.14 -3.45
CA LEU A 423 128.39 -50.20 -4.37
C LEU A 423 129.67 -49.80 -5.10
N ARG A 424 129.82 -48.52 -5.50
CA ARG A 424 131.06 -48.02 -6.09
C ARG A 424 132.21 -48.05 -5.08
N LYS A 425 132.00 -47.58 -3.85
CA LYS A 425 133.03 -47.70 -2.79
C LYS A 425 133.40 -49.15 -2.49
N ALA A 426 132.43 -50.07 -2.46
CA ALA A 426 132.69 -51.49 -2.25
C ALA A 426 133.53 -52.06 -3.41
N ARG A 427 133.24 -51.67 -4.65
CA ARG A 427 134.07 -51.99 -5.82
C ARG A 427 135.47 -51.38 -5.75
N ASP A 428 135.60 -50.14 -5.31
CA ASP A 428 136.91 -49.48 -5.14
C ASP A 428 137.70 -50.11 -3.98
N GLN A 429 137.04 -50.59 -2.92
CA GLN A 429 137.65 -51.38 -1.85
C GLN A 429 138.11 -52.75 -2.36
N ILE A 430 137.32 -53.42 -3.21
CA ILE A 430 137.74 -54.66 -3.90
C ILE A 430 138.98 -54.38 -4.75
N ALA A 431 138.96 -53.34 -5.59
CA ALA A 431 140.09 -52.97 -6.44
C ALA A 431 141.36 -52.60 -5.64
N ASN A 432 141.21 -52.00 -4.46
CA ASN A 432 142.33 -51.71 -3.55
C ASN A 432 142.84 -52.97 -2.81
N LEU A 433 141.98 -53.95 -2.53
CA LEU A 433 142.38 -55.26 -2.01
C LEU A 433 143.04 -56.14 -3.09
N GLU A 434 142.68 -55.94 -4.36
CA GLU A 434 143.33 -56.55 -5.52
C GLU A 434 144.71 -55.92 -5.79
N SER A 435 144.83 -54.58 -5.75
CA SER A 435 146.10 -53.89 -5.96
C SER A 435 147.10 -54.08 -4.81
N ALA A 436 146.63 -54.24 -3.57
CA ALA A 436 147.46 -54.61 -2.42
C ALA A 436 147.97 -56.07 -2.47
N LYS A 437 147.54 -56.88 -3.45
CA LYS A 437 147.90 -58.30 -3.60
C LYS A 437 148.86 -58.62 -4.74
N GLN A 438 149.30 -57.64 -5.53
CA GLN A 438 150.10 -57.90 -6.75
C GLN A 438 151.50 -57.28 -6.72
N SER A 439 152.27 -57.65 -5.69
CA SER A 439 153.70 -57.91 -5.84
C SER A 439 153.96 -59.42 -5.75
N ASN A 440 154.76 -59.95 -6.67
CA ASN A 440 155.19 -61.36 -6.79
C ASN A 440 154.17 -62.40 -7.32
N ALA A 441 154.03 -62.39 -8.65
CA ALA A 441 154.16 -63.52 -9.59
C ALA A 441 153.43 -64.89 -9.40
N CYS A 442 152.90 -65.34 -10.55
CA CYS A 442 152.59 -66.72 -10.98
C CYS A 442 151.27 -67.41 -10.55
N PHE A 443 150.91 -68.40 -11.40
CA PHE A 443 149.85 -69.42 -11.32
C PHE A 443 148.47 -69.14 -11.99
N SER A 444 148.37 -69.63 -13.23
CA SER A 444 147.41 -70.61 -13.76
C SER A 444 145.89 -70.56 -13.45
N GLU A 445 145.13 -70.64 -14.55
CA GLU A 445 143.82 -71.31 -14.76
C GLU A 445 143.55 -72.61 -13.93
N PRO A 446 142.30 -73.12 -13.78
CA PRO A 446 141.26 -73.16 -14.84
C PRO A 446 139.74 -73.16 -14.45
N SER A 447 138.88 -73.18 -15.48
CA SER A 447 137.51 -73.78 -15.54
C SER A 447 136.42 -73.22 -14.59
N SER A 448 135.19 -72.90 -15.02
CA SER A 448 134.07 -73.84 -15.27
C SER A 448 132.77 -73.02 -15.06
N TYR A 449 131.62 -73.18 -15.74
CA TYR A 449 131.14 -74.09 -16.80
C TYR A 449 130.06 -73.36 -17.66
N ASN A 450 129.48 -74.03 -18.67
CA ASN A 450 128.16 -73.71 -19.25
C ASN A 450 127.23 -74.90 -19.00
N LYS A 451 125.88 -74.70 -18.97
CA LYS A 451 124.83 -75.52 -19.66
C LYS A 451 123.47 -75.62 -18.92
N LEU A 452 122.48 -74.93 -19.50
CA LEU A 452 121.07 -75.27 -19.77
C LEU A 452 120.04 -75.72 -18.68
N ASP A 453 118.79 -75.43 -19.08
CA ASP A 453 117.58 -76.27 -19.03
C ASP A 453 116.41 -75.93 -18.07
N PHE A 454 115.28 -76.56 -18.40
CA PHE A 454 113.92 -76.02 -18.41
C PHE A 454 113.04 -76.60 -17.28
N GLU A 455 111.83 -76.05 -17.16
CA GLU A 455 110.59 -76.74 -16.74
C GLU A 455 110.22 -76.88 -15.23
N ARG A 456 109.22 -76.05 -14.84
CA ARG A 456 107.95 -76.38 -14.12
C ARG A 456 107.99 -77.16 -12.79
N LEU A 457 107.34 -76.57 -11.77
CA LEU A 457 106.20 -77.09 -10.97
C LEU A 457 105.87 -75.98 -9.92
N ALA A 458 104.76 -75.23 -10.05
CA ALA A 458 103.40 -75.56 -9.59
C ALA A 458 103.25 -75.61 -8.06
N ILE A 459 102.33 -74.80 -7.50
CA ILE A 459 101.52 -75.06 -6.28
C ILE A 459 100.53 -73.88 -6.02
N ASN A 460 99.24 -74.23 -5.93
CA ASN A 460 98.10 -73.54 -5.28
C ASN A 460 97.49 -72.22 -5.81
N ASP A 461 96.41 -72.39 -6.58
CA ASP A 461 95.08 -71.69 -6.45
C ASP A 461 94.47 -72.02 -5.04
N PRO A 462 93.44 -71.35 -4.45
CA PRO A 462 92.23 -70.74 -5.04
C PRO A 462 91.99 -69.25 -4.61
N THR A 463 91.07 -68.45 -5.14
CA THR A 463 89.61 -68.69 -5.20
C THR A 463 88.93 -67.61 -6.05
N SER A 464 88.20 -67.98 -7.11
CA SER A 464 87.12 -67.13 -7.65
C SER A 464 85.89 -67.24 -6.75
N PRO A 465 85.17 -66.15 -6.45
CA PRO A 465 84.01 -65.81 -7.31
C PRO A 465 83.82 -64.27 -7.41
N SER A 466 82.87 -63.68 -8.14
CA SER A 466 81.74 -64.20 -8.93
C SER A 466 81.32 -63.13 -9.93
N LYS A 467 80.53 -63.55 -10.93
CA LYS A 467 79.51 -62.76 -11.63
C LYS A 467 79.13 -61.45 -10.89
N ALA A 468 79.60 -60.31 -11.39
CA ALA A 468 78.86 -59.07 -11.24
C ALA A 468 77.66 -59.17 -12.20
N ASN A 469 76.46 -59.34 -11.65
CA ASN A 469 75.24 -59.41 -12.45
C ASN A 469 75.10 -58.16 -13.33
N ASN A 470 74.55 -58.33 -14.53
CA ASN A 470 74.00 -57.21 -15.29
C ASN A 470 72.85 -56.62 -14.48
N LEU A 471 73.09 -55.51 -13.76
CA LEU A 471 72.09 -54.81 -12.93
C LEU A 471 70.97 -54.11 -13.72
N LEU A 472 70.73 -54.56 -14.96
CA LEU A 472 69.62 -54.18 -15.84
C LEU A 472 68.78 -55.39 -16.28
N ASP A 473 69.07 -56.60 -15.78
CA ASP A 473 68.31 -57.82 -16.14
C ASP A 473 67.20 -58.18 -15.13
N GLU A 474 67.03 -57.37 -14.08
CA GLU A 474 65.94 -57.50 -13.08
C GLU A 474 64.86 -56.40 -13.18
N SER A 475 65.06 -55.39 -14.04
CA SER A 475 64.04 -54.38 -14.34
C SER A 475 63.19 -54.80 -15.55
N PHE A 476 61.87 -54.83 -15.35
CA PHE A 476 60.90 -55.03 -16.43
C PHE A 476 60.33 -53.68 -16.87
N LEU A 477 60.21 -53.51 -18.19
CA LEU A 477 59.52 -52.38 -18.82
C LEU A 477 58.16 -52.88 -19.31
N GLU A 478 57.09 -52.17 -18.97
CA GLU A 478 55.73 -52.52 -19.36
C GLU A 478 55.29 -51.74 -20.60
N CYS A 479 54.48 -52.36 -21.47
CA CYS A 479 53.78 -51.64 -22.52
C CYS A 479 52.66 -50.76 -21.92
N PRO A 480 52.60 -49.44 -22.18
CA PRO A 480 51.63 -48.56 -21.54
C PRO A 480 50.16 -48.74 -21.97
N ARG A 481 49.84 -49.62 -22.94
CA ARG A 481 48.44 -49.96 -23.31
C ARG A 481 47.97 -51.30 -22.74
N CYS A 482 48.85 -52.31 -22.65
CA CYS A 482 48.48 -53.68 -22.29
C CYS A 482 49.20 -54.24 -21.05
N HIS A 483 50.14 -53.49 -20.45
CA HIS A 483 50.94 -53.87 -19.29
C HIS A 483 51.76 -55.17 -19.45
N ALA A 484 52.01 -55.63 -20.69
CA ALA A 484 52.88 -56.76 -20.94
C ALA A 484 54.34 -56.43 -20.49
N PRO A 485 54.95 -57.23 -19.58
CA PRO A 485 56.28 -56.95 -19.05
C PRO A 485 57.38 -57.53 -19.94
N TYR A 486 58.40 -56.72 -20.22
CA TYR A 486 59.57 -57.10 -21.02
C TYR A 486 60.86 -56.84 -20.22
N PRO A 487 61.84 -57.77 -20.20
CA PRO A 487 63.15 -57.50 -19.61
C PRO A 487 63.83 -56.29 -20.28
N THR A 488 64.48 -55.43 -19.50
CA THR A 488 65.15 -54.22 -20.04
C THR A 488 66.27 -54.57 -21.03
N SER A 489 66.91 -55.73 -20.88
CA SER A 489 67.84 -56.34 -21.84
C SER A 489 67.23 -56.58 -23.24
N ARG A 490 65.89 -56.59 -23.37
CA ARG A 490 65.13 -56.81 -24.61
C ARG A 490 64.28 -55.61 -25.05
N HIS A 491 64.66 -54.38 -24.69
CA HIS A 491 63.90 -53.15 -25.04
C HIS A 491 63.50 -53.02 -26.53
N ARG A 492 64.26 -53.58 -27.48
CA ARG A 492 63.87 -53.60 -28.91
C ARG A 492 62.61 -54.42 -29.20
N GLU A 493 62.38 -55.52 -28.47
CA GLU A 493 61.17 -56.34 -28.59
C GLU A 493 59.94 -55.58 -28.06
N LEU A 494 60.10 -54.81 -26.98
CA LEU A 494 59.06 -53.91 -26.45
C LEU A 494 58.69 -52.79 -27.43
N LEU A 495 59.67 -52.15 -28.09
CA LEU A 495 59.37 -51.10 -29.06
C LEU A 495 58.57 -51.64 -30.26
N ALA A 496 58.98 -52.78 -30.83
CA ALA A 496 58.23 -53.44 -31.88
C ALA A 496 56.82 -53.89 -31.41
N HIS A 497 56.67 -54.29 -30.14
CA HIS A 497 55.37 -54.56 -29.56
C HIS A 497 54.51 -53.30 -29.41
N ILE A 498 55.08 -52.17 -28.99
CA ILE A 498 54.37 -50.87 -28.86
C ILE A 498 53.85 -50.40 -30.22
N ASP A 499 54.61 -50.55 -31.31
CA ASP A 499 54.17 -50.16 -32.66
C ASP A 499 52.91 -50.93 -33.10
N TYR A 500 52.85 -52.25 -32.84
CA TYR A 500 51.63 -53.05 -33.06
C TYR A 500 50.54 -52.80 -32.02
N CYS A 501 50.91 -52.48 -30.79
CA CYS A 501 49.98 -52.29 -29.68
C CYS A 501 49.43 -50.86 -29.62
N PHE A 502 49.85 -49.90 -30.46
CA PHE A 502 49.23 -48.57 -30.59
C PHE A 502 48.53 -48.34 -31.94
N ALA A 503 48.63 -49.29 -32.87
CA ALA A 503 47.67 -49.46 -33.96
C ALA A 503 46.28 -49.89 -33.45
#